data_AF-A0A963HHJ7-F1
#
_entry.id   AF-A0A963HHJ7-F1
#
_cell.length_a   1.000
_cell.length_b   1.000
_cell.length_c   1.000
_cell.angle_alpha   90.00
_cell.angle_beta   90.00
_cell.angle_gamma   90.00
#
_symmetry.space_group_name_H-M   'P 1'
#
loop_
_entity.id
_entity.type
_entity.pdbx_description
1 polymer ?
#
loop_
_entity_poly.entity_id
_entity_poly.type
_entity_poly.pdbx_seq_one_letter_code
_entity_poly.pdbx_strand_id
1 'polypeptide(L)'
;MTCRTRTLTACAALAAGACAQLPAVPFHGDTLLDETRAALDTRPQRIELSPAARPTLQRGDTFVFGRSTVTRVAATSAQTLTWTLPDGRSLHSPRDFFAPALSAEHPGHRVDSTIDGDPSALWPLAAGKRVSFGETRRTTWAETGHASEVRRRWDCEVVDARVSFVPAGDFATWHVRCSAFAP
;
A
#
# COMPACT_ATOMS: atom_id res chain seq x y z
N MET A 1 -54.72 27.23 76.48
CA MET A 1 -53.91 26.00 76.27
C MET A 1 -53.69 25.81 74.78
N THR A 2 -52.52 25.31 74.42
CA THR A 2 -51.82 25.34 73.13
C THR A 2 -52.40 24.54 71.97
N CYS A 3 -52.08 25.00 70.74
CA CYS A 3 -51.84 24.25 69.49
C CYS A 3 -53.04 23.54 68.82
N ARG A 4 -53.17 23.38 67.49
CA ARG A 4 -52.25 23.58 66.35
C ARG A 4 -53.08 23.60 65.05
N THR A 5 -52.57 24.32 64.08
CA THR A 5 -52.97 24.48 62.67
C THR A 5 -53.10 23.17 61.87
N ARG A 6 -53.97 23.17 60.85
CA ARG A 6 -53.61 22.76 59.47
C ARG A 6 -54.64 23.18 58.43
N THR A 7 -54.16 23.94 57.46
CA THR A 7 -54.80 24.42 56.23
C THR A 7 -54.78 23.34 55.14
N LEU A 8 -55.79 23.32 54.27
CA LEU A 8 -55.76 22.64 52.97
C LEU A 8 -56.36 23.54 51.89
N THR A 9 -55.64 23.56 50.78
CA THR A 9 -55.59 24.52 49.67
C THR A 9 -56.58 24.15 48.56
N ALA A 10 -57.16 25.14 47.87
CA ALA A 10 -57.91 24.94 46.63
C ALA A 10 -57.13 25.49 45.42
N CYS A 11 -56.95 24.64 44.42
CA CYS A 11 -56.23 24.92 43.17
C CYS A 11 -57.05 25.82 42.23
N ALA A 12 -56.44 26.91 41.75
CA ALA A 12 -56.93 27.67 40.60
C ALA A 12 -56.26 27.16 39.31
N ALA A 13 -57.08 26.85 38.31
CA ALA A 13 -56.63 26.42 36.99
C ALA A 13 -56.21 27.65 36.15
N LEU A 14 -54.95 27.66 35.70
CA LEU A 14 -54.43 28.61 34.70
C LEU A 14 -54.32 27.90 33.35
N ALA A 15 -55.10 28.36 32.37
CA ALA A 15 -54.94 27.97 30.97
C ALA A 15 -53.73 28.72 30.39
N ALA A 16 -52.65 27.99 30.10
CA ALA A 16 -51.48 28.51 29.38
C ALA A 16 -51.50 27.97 27.95
N GLY A 17 -51.76 28.83 26.97
CA GLY A 17 -51.50 28.56 25.57
C GLY A 17 -50.00 28.54 25.32
N ALA A 18 -49.43 27.37 25.05
CA ALA A 18 -48.04 27.24 24.67
C ALA A 18 -47.92 27.30 23.14
N CYS A 19 -47.50 28.45 22.60
CA CYS A 19 -46.93 28.50 21.26
C CYS A 19 -45.58 27.78 21.32
N ALA A 20 -45.49 26.56 20.82
CA ALA A 20 -44.22 25.88 20.62
C ALA A 20 -43.42 26.63 19.53
N GLN A 21 -42.49 27.48 19.94
CA GLN A 21 -41.49 28.03 19.03
C GLN A 21 -40.49 26.93 18.70
N LEU A 22 -40.56 26.38 17.48
CA LEU A 22 -39.54 25.47 16.97
C LEU A 22 -38.18 26.18 16.98
N PRO A 23 -37.09 25.54 17.43
CA PRO A 23 -35.77 26.15 17.41
C PRO A 23 -35.40 26.45 15.96
N ALA A 24 -35.04 27.70 15.68
CA ALA A 24 -34.47 28.07 14.40
C ALA A 24 -33.12 27.35 14.26
N VAL A 25 -33.09 26.31 13.42
CA VAL A 25 -31.84 25.63 13.07
C VAL A 25 -31.06 26.58 12.17
N PRO A 26 -29.88 27.07 12.58
CA PRO A 26 -29.09 27.96 11.73
C PRO A 26 -28.64 27.21 10.48
N PHE A 27 -29.09 27.67 9.32
CA PHE A 27 -28.69 27.12 8.03
C PHE A 27 -27.26 27.60 7.72
N HIS A 28 -26.27 26.73 7.90
CA HIS A 28 -24.88 27.04 7.58
C HIS A 28 -24.65 26.83 6.07
N GLY A 29 -25.25 27.69 5.25
CA GLY A 29 -25.19 27.59 3.79
C GLY A 29 -23.76 27.55 3.24
N ASP A 30 -22.83 28.22 3.91
CA ASP A 30 -21.41 28.25 3.54
C ASP A 30 -20.75 26.87 3.66
N THR A 31 -21.08 26.10 4.71
CA THR A 31 -20.55 24.73 4.88
C THR A 31 -21.08 23.77 3.82
N LEU A 32 -22.37 23.88 3.47
CA LEU A 32 -22.97 23.08 2.40
C LEU A 32 -22.37 23.42 1.03
N LEU A 33 -22.09 24.70 0.79
CA LEU A 33 -21.45 25.16 -0.44
C LEU A 33 -20.00 24.67 -0.55
N ASP A 34 -19.24 24.65 0.55
CA ASP A 34 -17.88 24.12 0.56
C ASP A 34 -17.84 22.60 0.43
N GLU A 35 -18.74 21.87 1.10
CA GLU A 35 -18.89 20.42 0.91
C GLU A 35 -19.29 20.07 -0.52
N THR A 36 -20.23 20.82 -1.11
CA THR A 36 -20.65 20.63 -2.50
C THR A 36 -19.52 20.95 -3.47
N ARG A 37 -18.73 22.00 -3.22
CA ARG A 37 -17.53 22.31 -4.01
C ARG A 37 -16.47 21.22 -3.91
N ALA A 38 -16.22 20.69 -2.71
CA ALA A 38 -15.29 19.59 -2.52
C ALA A 38 -15.76 18.30 -3.21
N ALA A 39 -17.07 18.01 -3.16
CA ALA A 39 -17.66 16.85 -3.82
C ALA A 39 -17.66 16.96 -5.35
N LEU A 40 -17.73 18.19 -5.90
CA LEU A 40 -17.67 18.48 -7.33
C LEU A 40 -16.25 18.75 -7.84
N ASP A 41 -15.23 18.75 -6.98
CA ASP A 41 -13.85 18.97 -7.40
C ASP A 41 -13.32 17.71 -8.10
N THR A 42 -13.47 17.68 -9.42
CA THR A 42 -13.01 16.58 -10.28
C THR A 42 -11.51 16.67 -10.60
N ARG A 43 -10.76 17.61 -9.99
CA ARG A 43 -9.32 17.67 -10.19
C ARG A 43 -8.68 16.41 -9.60
N PRO A 44 -7.65 15.83 -10.26
CA PRO A 44 -6.93 14.71 -9.70
C PRO A 44 -6.34 15.13 -8.35
N GLN A 45 -6.88 14.60 -7.26
CA GLN A 45 -6.29 14.81 -5.94
C GLN A 45 -4.93 14.13 -5.93
N ARG A 46 -3.87 14.92 -5.83
CA ARG A 46 -2.52 14.40 -5.69
C ARG A 46 -2.43 13.76 -4.31
N ILE A 47 -2.23 12.45 -4.28
CA ILE A 47 -2.01 11.73 -3.03
C ILE A 47 -0.59 12.08 -2.57
N GLU A 48 -0.50 12.80 -1.46
CA GLU A 48 0.79 13.10 -0.83
C GLU A 48 1.09 11.99 0.18
N LEU A 49 2.10 11.18 -0.10
CA LEU A 49 2.61 10.16 0.80
C LEU A 49 3.94 10.59 1.40
N SER A 50 4.15 10.27 2.67
CA SER A 50 5.47 10.39 3.28
C SER A 50 6.45 9.42 2.62
N PRO A 51 7.77 9.74 2.59
CA PRO A 51 8.74 8.81 2.06
C PRO A 51 8.67 7.44 2.76
N ALA A 52 8.51 6.36 1.99
CA ALA A 52 8.34 5.03 2.56
C ALA A 52 9.69 4.35 2.77
N ALA A 53 10.01 3.97 4.00
CA ALA A 53 11.20 3.20 4.30
C ALA A 53 11.11 1.78 3.74
N ARG A 54 12.28 1.15 3.54
CA ARG A 54 12.35 -0.26 3.16
C ARG A 54 11.72 -1.12 4.27
N PRO A 55 10.75 -1.99 3.97
CA PRO A 55 10.16 -2.85 4.98
C PRO A 55 11.16 -3.89 5.49
N THR A 56 11.05 -4.26 6.77
CA THR A 56 11.82 -5.35 7.35
C THR A 56 11.02 -6.63 7.25
N LEU A 57 11.51 -7.57 6.43
CA LEU A 57 10.84 -8.84 6.18
C LEU A 57 11.28 -9.91 7.17
N GLN A 58 10.33 -10.74 7.55
CA GLN A 58 10.48 -11.86 8.46
C GLN A 58 10.05 -13.17 7.79
N ARG A 59 10.58 -14.29 8.29
CA ARG A 59 10.12 -15.61 7.88
C ARG A 59 8.62 -15.74 8.18
N GLY A 60 7.86 -16.20 7.20
CA GLY A 60 6.41 -16.38 7.30
C GLY A 60 5.60 -15.26 6.65
N ASP A 61 6.20 -14.10 6.40
CA ASP A 61 5.54 -13.00 5.70
C ASP A 61 5.02 -13.47 4.34
N THR A 62 3.80 -13.04 4.02
CA THR A 62 3.09 -13.47 2.81
C THR A 62 2.79 -12.26 1.95
N PHE A 63 3.13 -12.37 0.66
CA PHE A 63 2.98 -11.31 -0.33
C PHE A 63 2.08 -11.78 -1.46
N VAL A 64 1.27 -10.85 -1.97
CA VAL A 64 0.40 -11.09 -3.12
C VAL A 64 0.92 -10.26 -4.29
N PHE A 65 1.37 -10.94 -5.33
CA PHE A 65 1.83 -10.35 -6.58
C PHE A 65 0.75 -10.48 -7.64
N GLY A 66 0.46 -9.37 -8.34
CA GLY A 66 -0.59 -9.33 -9.36
C GLY A 66 -1.97 -9.63 -8.78
N ARG A 67 -2.75 -10.49 -9.46
CA ARG A 67 -4.14 -10.81 -9.05
C ARG A 67 -4.25 -11.97 -8.05
N SER A 68 -3.27 -12.85 -7.95
CA SER A 68 -3.39 -14.07 -7.12
C SER A 68 -2.08 -14.80 -6.80
N THR A 69 -0.92 -14.31 -7.25
CA THR A 69 0.34 -15.03 -6.97
C THR A 69 0.77 -14.77 -5.54
N VAL A 70 0.51 -15.73 -4.67
CA VAL A 70 0.91 -15.66 -3.26
C VAL A 70 2.30 -16.27 -3.09
N THR A 71 3.26 -15.50 -2.61
CA THR A 71 4.57 -16.03 -2.21
C THR A 71 4.82 -15.81 -0.73
N ARG A 72 5.60 -16.71 -0.12
CA ARG A 72 5.92 -16.64 1.31
C ARG A 72 7.42 -16.54 1.51
N VAL A 73 7.85 -15.73 2.47
CA VAL A 73 9.24 -15.67 2.89
C VAL A 73 9.57 -16.94 3.69
N ALA A 74 10.38 -17.82 3.11
CA ALA A 74 10.86 -19.05 3.74
C ALA A 74 12.08 -18.80 4.63
N ALA A 75 12.97 -17.92 4.20
CA ALA A 75 14.15 -17.54 4.97
C ALA A 75 14.62 -16.13 4.62
N THR A 76 15.29 -15.51 5.59
CA THR A 76 15.87 -14.18 5.48
C THR A 76 17.33 -14.25 5.87
N SER A 77 18.21 -13.63 5.09
CA SER A 77 19.59 -13.34 5.47
C SER A 77 19.80 -11.82 5.57
N ALA A 78 21.04 -11.40 5.82
CA ALA A 78 21.38 -9.98 5.88
C ALA A 78 21.18 -9.27 4.52
N GLN A 79 21.38 -9.96 3.38
CA GLN A 79 21.31 -9.36 2.05
C GLN A 79 20.23 -10.00 1.14
N THR A 80 19.82 -11.22 1.44
CA THR A 80 18.96 -12.02 0.55
C THR A 80 17.70 -12.54 1.24
N LEU A 81 16.72 -12.89 0.41
CA LEU A 81 15.49 -13.54 0.78
C LEU A 81 15.38 -14.85 0.02
N THR A 82 14.81 -15.85 0.69
CA THR A 82 14.35 -17.08 0.04
C THR A 82 12.84 -17.12 0.13
N TRP A 83 12.19 -17.28 -1.01
CA TRP A 83 10.76 -17.34 -1.15
C TRP A 83 10.31 -18.74 -1.49
N THR A 84 9.16 -19.15 -0.98
CA THR A 84 8.40 -20.29 -1.48
C THR A 84 7.32 -19.78 -2.44
N LEU A 85 7.38 -20.28 -3.67
CA LEU A 85 6.39 -20.02 -4.72
C LEU A 85 5.14 -20.89 -4.52
N PRO A 86 4.00 -20.58 -5.16
CA PRO A 86 2.77 -21.38 -5.05
C PRO A 86 2.93 -22.86 -5.40
N ASP A 87 3.87 -23.18 -6.29
CA ASP A 87 4.18 -24.54 -6.73
C ASP A 87 5.20 -25.27 -5.83
N GLY A 88 5.58 -24.68 -4.69
CA GLY A 88 6.52 -25.24 -3.73
C GLY A 88 7.99 -25.00 -4.07
N ARG A 89 8.32 -24.41 -5.22
CA ARG A 89 9.71 -24.11 -5.58
C ARG A 89 10.26 -22.92 -4.83
N SER A 90 11.59 -22.86 -4.78
CA SER A 90 12.33 -21.78 -4.14
C SER A 90 12.76 -20.73 -5.16
N LEU A 91 12.67 -19.47 -4.75
CA LEU A 91 13.20 -18.30 -5.45
C LEU A 91 14.14 -17.57 -4.49
N HIS A 92 15.34 -17.25 -4.92
CA HIS A 92 16.28 -16.42 -4.17
C HIS A 92 16.32 -15.02 -4.77
N SER A 93 16.15 -14.00 -3.94
CA SER A 93 16.20 -12.60 -4.39
C SER A 93 17.07 -11.76 -3.45
N PRO A 94 17.49 -10.56 -3.89
CA PRO A 94 17.92 -9.54 -2.96
C PRO A 94 16.75 -9.17 -2.04
N ARG A 95 17.02 -8.43 -0.98
CA ARG A 95 15.98 -7.87 -0.12
C ARG A 95 15.15 -6.76 -0.78
N ASP A 96 15.47 -6.36 -2.01
CA ASP A 96 14.80 -5.29 -2.75
C ASP A 96 13.78 -5.84 -3.73
N PHE A 97 12.52 -5.41 -3.60
CA PHE A 97 11.40 -5.90 -4.41
C PHE A 97 11.50 -5.56 -5.90
N PHE A 98 12.22 -4.50 -6.24
CA PHE A 98 12.41 -4.04 -7.62
C PHE A 98 13.68 -4.63 -8.26
N ALA A 99 14.49 -5.37 -7.50
CA ALA A 99 15.64 -6.08 -8.06
C ALA A 99 15.20 -7.46 -8.60
N PRO A 100 15.74 -7.91 -9.75
CA PRO A 100 15.51 -9.26 -10.24
C PRO A 100 15.92 -10.32 -9.24
N ALA A 101 15.31 -11.51 -9.34
CA ALA A 101 15.72 -12.67 -8.57
C ALA A 101 17.17 -13.06 -8.90
N LEU A 102 17.95 -13.41 -7.86
CA LEU A 102 19.32 -13.90 -7.98
C LEU A 102 19.36 -15.34 -8.47
N SER A 103 18.36 -16.13 -8.10
CA SER A 103 18.24 -17.51 -8.57
C SER A 103 16.78 -17.97 -8.56
N ALA A 104 16.37 -18.63 -9.64
CA ALA A 104 15.02 -19.16 -9.82
C ALA A 104 15.06 -20.52 -10.50
N GLU A 105 14.30 -21.48 -9.95
CA GLU A 105 14.08 -22.78 -10.59
C GLU A 105 12.78 -22.76 -11.40
N HIS A 106 12.89 -23.06 -12.70
CA HIS A 106 11.77 -23.20 -13.62
C HIS A 106 11.69 -24.64 -14.16
N PRO A 107 10.54 -25.08 -14.72
CA PRO A 107 10.49 -26.42 -15.30
C PRO A 107 11.44 -26.46 -16.51
N GLY A 108 12.41 -27.37 -16.48
CA GLY A 108 13.37 -27.59 -17.56
C GLY A 108 14.53 -26.58 -17.65
N HIS A 109 14.57 -25.54 -16.80
CA HIS A 109 15.68 -24.59 -16.80
C HIS A 109 15.84 -23.86 -15.46
N ARG A 110 17.07 -23.45 -15.17
CA ARG A 110 17.44 -22.64 -14.02
C ARG A 110 17.90 -21.26 -14.50
N VAL A 111 17.54 -20.22 -13.75
CA VAL A 111 18.02 -18.87 -13.96
C VAL A 111 18.88 -18.46 -12.77
N ASP A 112 20.05 -17.90 -13.06
CA ASP A 112 20.94 -17.26 -12.09
C ASP A 112 21.24 -15.84 -12.56
N SER A 113 21.18 -14.86 -11.67
CA SER A 113 21.43 -13.46 -11.99
C SER A 113 22.44 -12.84 -11.02
N THR A 114 23.36 -12.06 -11.58
CA THR A 114 24.26 -11.18 -10.84
C THR A 114 23.82 -9.74 -11.06
N ILE A 115 23.74 -8.96 -9.98
CA ILE A 115 23.34 -7.55 -10.02
C ILE A 115 24.58 -6.68 -9.81
N ASP A 116 24.72 -5.65 -10.66
CA ASP A 116 25.77 -4.63 -10.57
C ASP A 116 25.15 -3.25 -10.29
N GLY A 117 25.61 -2.58 -9.24
CA GLY A 117 25.02 -1.34 -8.72
C GLY A 117 24.18 -1.56 -7.46
N ASP A 118 23.48 -0.50 -7.02
CA ASP A 118 22.71 -0.50 -5.78
C ASP A 118 21.22 -0.23 -6.05
N PRO A 119 20.41 -1.29 -6.28
CA PRO A 119 18.97 -1.14 -6.35
C PRO A 119 18.39 -0.48 -5.10
N SER A 120 18.95 -0.75 -3.89
CA SER A 120 18.41 -0.24 -2.63
C SER A 120 18.38 1.30 -2.57
N ALA A 121 19.15 2.00 -3.41
CA ALA A 121 19.17 3.46 -3.49
C ALA A 121 17.79 4.08 -3.82
N LEU A 122 16.84 3.30 -4.35
CA LEU A 122 15.47 3.77 -4.53
C LEU A 122 14.78 4.07 -3.19
N TRP A 123 15.16 3.40 -2.10
CA TRP A 123 14.64 3.66 -0.75
C TRP A 123 15.28 4.91 -0.11
N PRO A 124 14.56 5.62 0.78
CA PRO A 124 13.11 5.56 0.96
C PRO A 124 12.40 6.01 -0.31
N LEU A 125 11.24 5.40 -0.60
CA LEU A 125 10.46 5.72 -1.80
C LEU A 125 9.89 7.13 -1.68
N ALA A 126 10.09 7.94 -2.69
CA ALA A 126 9.46 9.25 -2.85
C ALA A 126 9.32 9.54 -4.34
N ALA A 127 8.25 10.22 -4.74
CA ALA A 127 7.99 10.57 -6.13
C ALA A 127 9.22 11.20 -6.81
N GLY A 128 9.52 10.76 -8.03
CA GLY A 128 10.64 11.24 -8.84
C GLY A 128 11.99 10.59 -8.54
N LYS A 129 12.13 9.79 -7.46
CA LYS A 129 13.36 9.02 -7.23
C LYS A 129 13.55 7.98 -8.33
N ARG A 130 14.79 7.85 -8.79
CA ARG A 130 15.20 6.97 -9.87
C ARG A 130 16.48 6.24 -9.50
N VAL A 131 16.63 5.02 -10.01
CA VAL A 131 17.86 4.23 -9.89
C VAL A 131 18.06 3.42 -11.17
N SER A 132 19.32 3.23 -11.56
CA SER A 132 19.70 2.33 -12.65
C SER A 132 20.75 1.34 -12.17
N PHE A 133 20.64 0.09 -12.61
CA PHE A 133 21.57 -0.98 -12.25
C PHE A 133 21.67 -2.03 -13.36
N GLY A 134 22.73 -2.83 -13.35
CA GLY A 134 22.95 -3.92 -14.30
C GLY A 134 22.46 -5.26 -13.76
N GLU A 135 21.97 -6.12 -14.66
CA GLU A 135 21.74 -7.55 -14.41
C GLU A 135 22.54 -8.34 -15.46
N THR A 136 23.37 -9.29 -15.02
CA THR A 136 23.84 -10.37 -15.88
C THR A 136 23.04 -11.61 -15.55
N ARG A 137 22.18 -12.03 -16.47
CA ARG A 137 21.32 -13.21 -16.32
C ARG A 137 21.89 -14.38 -17.11
N ARG A 138 22.08 -15.50 -16.43
CA ARG A 138 22.44 -16.79 -17.01
C ARG A 138 21.25 -17.74 -16.92
N THR A 139 20.82 -18.28 -18.05
CA THR A 139 19.81 -19.35 -18.12
C THR A 139 20.50 -20.65 -18.50
N THR A 140 20.27 -21.72 -17.73
CA THR A 140 20.83 -23.06 -17.98
C THR A 140 19.69 -24.04 -18.19
N TRP A 141 19.66 -24.75 -19.32
CA TRP A 141 18.62 -25.74 -19.64
C TRP A 141 19.01 -27.13 -19.13
N ALA A 142 18.11 -27.78 -18.41
CA ALA A 142 18.40 -29.02 -17.71
C ALA A 142 18.64 -30.20 -18.66
N GLU A 143 17.91 -30.26 -19.78
CA GLU A 143 18.00 -31.39 -20.73
C GLU A 143 19.29 -31.38 -21.55
N THR A 144 19.76 -30.20 -21.95
CA THR A 144 20.91 -30.06 -22.85
C THR A 144 22.19 -29.63 -22.15
N GLY A 145 22.09 -29.10 -20.93
CA GLY A 145 23.19 -28.42 -20.25
C GLY A 145 23.62 -27.12 -20.93
N HIS A 146 22.94 -26.68 -21.98
CA HIS A 146 23.23 -25.43 -22.66
C HIS A 146 23.02 -24.27 -21.67
N ALA A 147 23.85 -23.22 -21.81
CA ALA A 147 23.70 -22.00 -21.04
C ALA A 147 23.78 -20.78 -21.97
N SER A 148 22.89 -19.82 -21.72
CA SER A 148 22.84 -18.53 -22.40
C SER A 148 22.99 -17.43 -21.37
N GLU A 149 23.73 -16.38 -21.71
CA GLU A 149 23.93 -15.21 -20.87
C GLU A 149 23.41 -13.97 -21.58
N VAL A 150 22.63 -13.16 -20.86
CA VAL A 150 22.09 -11.89 -21.33
C VAL A 150 22.36 -10.82 -20.29
N ARG A 151 22.93 -9.70 -20.75
CA ARG A 151 23.11 -8.50 -19.93
C ARG A 151 21.93 -7.57 -20.12
N ARG A 152 21.47 -6.96 -19.03
CA ARG A 152 20.36 -6.01 -19.03
C ARG A 152 20.70 -4.79 -18.20
N ARG A 153 20.26 -3.63 -18.65
CA ARG A 153 20.15 -2.43 -17.82
C ARG A 153 18.73 -2.33 -17.29
N TRP A 154 18.60 -2.14 -15.99
CA TRP A 154 17.34 -1.85 -15.33
C TRP A 154 17.28 -0.37 -15.00
N ASP A 155 16.18 0.28 -15.35
CA ASP A 155 15.86 1.65 -14.96
C ASP A 155 14.55 1.64 -14.16
N CYS A 156 14.62 2.02 -12.88
CA CYS A 156 13.49 2.06 -11.96
C CYS A 156 13.17 3.49 -11.51
N GLU A 157 11.88 3.81 -11.38
CA GLU A 157 11.37 5.14 -11.01
C GLU A 157 10.17 5.02 -10.06
N VAL A 158 10.13 5.85 -9.02
CA VAL A 158 8.92 6.10 -8.23
C VAL A 158 8.11 7.16 -8.97
N VAL A 159 7.08 6.76 -9.71
CA VAL A 159 6.36 7.64 -10.64
C VAL A 159 5.50 8.63 -9.86
N ASP A 160 4.65 8.11 -8.97
CA ASP A 160 3.66 8.86 -8.22
C ASP A 160 3.13 8.02 -7.05
N ALA A 161 2.26 8.62 -6.23
CA ALA A 161 1.43 7.90 -5.28
C ALA A 161 0.04 7.65 -5.88
N ARG A 162 -0.51 6.45 -5.65
CA ARG A 162 -1.81 6.00 -6.17
C ARG A 162 -2.57 5.19 -5.14
N VAL A 163 -3.90 5.22 -5.21
CA VAL A 163 -4.72 4.23 -4.50
C VAL A 163 -4.63 2.90 -5.24
N SER A 164 -4.23 1.86 -4.52
CA SER A 164 -4.30 0.48 -4.97
C SER A 164 -5.53 -0.17 -4.34
N PHE A 165 -6.37 -0.75 -5.19
CA PHE A 165 -7.60 -1.43 -4.79
C PHE A 165 -7.35 -2.94 -4.83
N VAL A 166 -7.38 -3.58 -3.67
CA VAL A 166 -7.20 -5.04 -3.54
C VAL A 166 -8.33 -5.62 -2.67
N PRO A 167 -8.59 -6.95 -2.70
CA PRO A 167 -9.64 -7.55 -1.88
C PRO A 167 -9.51 -7.29 -0.36
N ALA A 168 -8.32 -6.95 0.12
CA ALA A 168 -8.05 -6.60 1.51
C ALA A 168 -8.40 -5.14 1.87
N GLY A 169 -8.74 -4.30 0.89
CA GLY A 169 -9.06 -2.89 1.07
C GLY A 169 -8.32 -1.97 0.10
N ASP A 170 -8.46 -0.68 0.37
CA ASP A 170 -7.89 0.39 -0.45
C ASP A 170 -6.68 0.98 0.26
N PHE A 171 -5.56 1.06 -0.45
CA PHE A 171 -4.29 1.48 0.13
C PHE A 171 -3.68 2.61 -0.69
N ALA A 172 -3.33 3.71 -0.05
CA ALA A 172 -2.45 4.70 -0.67
C ALA A 172 -1.03 4.14 -0.74
N THR A 173 -0.51 4.00 -1.96
CA THR A 173 0.75 3.30 -2.24
C THR A 173 1.66 4.10 -3.15
N TRP A 174 2.97 3.85 -3.07
CA TRP A 174 3.93 4.32 -4.07
C TRP A 174 3.89 3.42 -5.31
N HIS A 175 3.73 4.03 -6.48
CA HIS A 175 3.78 3.33 -7.76
C HIS A 175 5.21 3.38 -8.31
N VAL A 176 5.87 2.22 -8.26
CA VAL A 176 7.22 2.03 -8.78
C VAL A 176 7.14 1.34 -10.14
N ARG A 177 7.83 1.90 -11.14
CA ARG A 177 7.96 1.33 -12.48
C ARG A 177 9.41 0.97 -12.74
N CYS A 178 9.66 -0.27 -13.17
CA CYS A 178 10.98 -0.74 -13.58
C CYS A 178 10.93 -1.27 -15.02
N SER A 179 11.90 -0.85 -15.82
CA SER A 179 12.06 -1.27 -17.21
C SER A 179 13.41 -1.93 -17.40
N ALA A 180 13.45 -3.03 -18.14
CA ALA A 180 14.67 -3.75 -18.48
C ALA A 180 14.99 -3.61 -19.97
N PHE A 181 16.24 -3.26 -20.28
CA PHE A 181 16.73 -3.06 -21.63
C PHE A 181 17.87 -4.05 -21.90
N ALA A 182 17.77 -4.81 -22.99
CA ALA A 182 18.89 -5.58 -23.52
C ALA A 182 19.67 -4.71 -24.53
N PRO A 183 21.00 -4.86 -24.60
CA PRO A 183 21.81 -4.23 -25.65
C PRO A 183 21.49 -4.75 -27.05
#